data_AF-A0A2P7AVE6-F1
#
_entry.id   AF-A0A2P7AVE6-F1
#
_cell.length_a   1.000
_cell.length_b   1.000
_cell.length_c   1.000
_cell.angle_alpha   90.00
_cell.angle_beta   90.00
_cell.angle_gamma   90.00
#
_symmetry.space_group_name_H-M   'P 1'
#
loop_
_entity.id
_entity.type
_entity.pdbx_description
1 polymer ?
#
loop_
_entity_poly.entity_id
_entity_poly.type
_entity_poly.pdbx_seq_one_letter_code
_entity_poly.pdbx_strand_id
1 'polypeptide(L)'
;MKDIFETGRKPVLDTDQPSPLRRRILKACAYLPAAPLLAMLGGCDGDDGLPGEASTFTPPPVKVPANAISDPLDLKLPPFNETNQALPPKLDKQITGSVEVTHVPKQLPVPSKPKTVGVYSLQYDSYKQVATRRNVAAGTPGSVTTMSPDPEDAGKFIFVTYEGIETYLKRALDNRFALLHRAMLAAFTKHSPKEFDVSFFTAPEFYWNVPFGDFLTEAELQLSTKLYLETVTRNARTLISKFPAKRYGHIVLLPGTIATLKRSYDATKPDGSAIAIYNAANHLTCTHNLPLDDKSFPRPAYMIWPKRVVSWIDYKDTEGCDDDLAILNKNPTNPDLNNTLKKCVLNSKNGLTVFIERVSSSVARSFDSMGNPLSTIFQNDIIEGLPFGIDICLDYSEASVQKDKYRIAQLDEREFKLDFLISAGMSLSTSNYADTPYIQYAMHTEGIGGWAEAWKLTYTKAQGNRPGTISGDNLAPLDADSAQDTKKGEIAIDQTDAFVTPEDADTTGIPNILDKMKPGTVLVWKLDVDQPADEVVANNPIPTKKVADKAIQFIE
;
A
#
# COMPACT_ATOMS: atom_id res chain seq x y z
N MET A 1 -45.18 -1.46 -18.06
CA MET A 1 -44.94 -1.16 -16.63
C MET A 1 -44.79 0.35 -16.48
N LYS A 2 -45.92 1.05 -16.30
CA LYS A 2 -45.98 2.32 -15.58
C LYS A 2 -46.46 2.01 -14.15
N ASP A 3 -46.49 3.04 -13.31
CA ASP A 3 -47.23 3.08 -12.04
C ASP A 3 -46.77 2.09 -10.96
N ILE A 4 -45.65 2.43 -10.32
CA ILE A 4 -45.34 2.35 -8.88
C ILE A 4 -44.08 3.20 -8.70
N PHE A 5 -44.20 4.36 -8.02
CA PHE A 5 -43.15 5.09 -7.26
C PHE A 5 -43.56 6.53 -6.85
N GLU A 6 -44.86 6.82 -6.70
CA GLU A 6 -45.28 8.04 -5.99
C GLU A 6 -45.11 7.86 -4.47
N THR A 7 -43.93 8.17 -3.96
CA THR A 7 -43.76 8.53 -2.54
C THR A 7 -43.01 9.86 -2.47
N GLY A 8 -43.73 10.92 -2.07
CA GLY A 8 -43.27 12.32 -2.13
C GLY A 8 -42.19 12.71 -1.12
N ARG A 9 -41.22 11.84 -0.83
CA ARG A 9 -40.04 12.17 -0.03
C ARG A 9 -38.87 12.48 -0.95
N LYS A 10 -38.45 13.75 -1.00
CA LYS A 10 -37.10 14.08 -1.49
C LYS A 10 -36.10 13.24 -0.68
N PRO A 11 -35.16 12.51 -1.30
CA PRO A 11 -34.09 11.88 -0.54
C PRO A 11 -33.26 12.98 0.14
N VAL A 12 -32.95 12.79 1.42
CA VAL A 12 -32.02 13.70 2.12
C VAL A 12 -30.68 13.63 1.39
N LEU A 13 -30.10 14.79 1.10
CA LEU A 13 -28.75 14.91 0.55
C LEU A 13 -27.74 14.52 1.65
N ASP A 14 -27.48 13.22 1.73
CA ASP A 14 -26.39 12.61 2.50
C ASP A 14 -25.05 13.19 2.00
N THR A 15 -24.52 14.15 2.77
CA THR A 15 -23.32 14.94 2.44
C THR A 15 -22.04 14.11 2.39
N ASP A 16 -22.07 12.93 3.00
CA ASP A 16 -20.90 12.06 3.18
C ASP A 16 -20.78 11.06 2.01
N GLN A 17 -21.64 11.17 1.00
CA GLN A 17 -21.63 10.33 -0.19
C GLN A 17 -20.61 10.81 -1.23
N PRO A 18 -19.89 9.90 -1.91
CA PRO A 18 -19.11 10.25 -3.08
C PRO A 18 -20.00 10.85 -4.19
N SER A 19 -19.40 11.74 -5.00
CA SER A 19 -20.13 12.53 -6.00
C SER A 19 -20.96 11.68 -6.97
N PRO A 20 -22.05 12.20 -7.56
CA PRO A 20 -22.84 11.47 -8.56
C PRO A 20 -22.00 10.96 -9.74
N LEU A 21 -20.94 11.68 -10.11
CA LEU A 21 -19.97 11.27 -11.13
C LEU A 21 -19.13 10.05 -10.67
N ARG A 22 -18.56 10.08 -9.45
CA ARG A 22 -17.84 8.95 -8.85
C ARG A 22 -18.75 7.70 -8.74
N ARG A 23 -20.04 7.88 -8.45
CA ARG A 23 -21.06 6.81 -8.46
C ARG A 23 -21.43 6.27 -9.86
N ARG A 24 -21.24 7.05 -10.94
CA ARG A 24 -21.33 6.54 -12.33
C ARG A 24 -20.09 5.76 -12.74
N ILE A 25 -18.89 6.28 -12.45
CA ILE A 25 -17.61 5.62 -12.75
C ILE A 25 -17.53 4.25 -12.06
N LEU A 26 -17.87 4.17 -10.77
CA LEU A 26 -17.91 2.92 -10.00
C LEU A 26 -18.92 1.87 -10.52
N LYS A 27 -19.88 2.25 -11.38
CA LYS A 27 -20.78 1.31 -12.09
C LYS A 27 -20.26 0.93 -13.47
N ALA A 28 -19.53 1.81 -14.15
CA ALA A 28 -18.93 1.52 -15.46
C ALA A 28 -17.82 0.47 -15.35
N CYS A 29 -16.95 0.57 -14.34
CA CYS A 29 -15.85 -0.37 -14.12
C CYS A 29 -16.29 -1.80 -13.69
N ALA A 30 -17.59 -2.08 -13.59
CA ALA A 30 -18.13 -3.40 -13.27
C ALA A 30 -18.46 -4.26 -14.50
N TYR A 31 -18.38 -3.70 -15.72
CA TYR A 31 -18.75 -4.38 -16.97
C TYR A 31 -17.83 -3.97 -18.13
N LEU A 32 -16.70 -4.67 -18.31
CA LEU A 32 -15.95 -4.76 -19.57
C LEU A 32 -14.92 -5.92 -19.53
N PRO A 33 -15.04 -6.97 -20.36
CA PRO A 33 -13.97 -7.95 -20.58
C PRO A 33 -12.99 -7.49 -21.68
N ALA A 34 -11.80 -8.09 -21.74
CA ALA A 34 -10.70 -7.66 -22.61
C ALA A 34 -10.61 -8.39 -23.97
N ALA A 35 -10.26 -7.66 -25.03
CA ALA A 35 -9.68 -8.15 -26.30
C ALA A 35 -8.98 -6.98 -27.07
N PRO A 36 -7.99 -7.21 -27.97
CA PRO A 36 -7.07 -6.14 -28.42
C PRO A 36 -6.98 -5.84 -29.95
N LEU A 37 -6.44 -4.65 -30.24
CA LEU A 37 -5.76 -4.18 -31.48
C LEU A 37 -6.53 -3.92 -32.81
N LEU A 38 -5.99 -2.92 -33.54
CA LEU A 38 -5.99 -2.70 -35.01
C LEU A 38 -7.32 -2.45 -35.77
N ALA A 39 -7.82 -1.20 -35.71
CA ALA A 39 -8.60 -0.48 -36.76
C ALA A 39 -9.00 0.92 -36.21
N MET A 40 -9.02 2.05 -36.95
CA MET A 40 -8.65 2.36 -38.34
C MET A 40 -7.81 3.66 -38.41
N LEU A 41 -7.15 3.89 -39.55
CA LEU A 41 -6.69 5.22 -39.97
C LEU A 41 -7.86 6.01 -40.60
N GLY A 42 -7.88 7.33 -40.40
CA GLY A 42 -8.91 8.24 -40.92
C GLY A 42 -9.37 9.21 -39.82
N GLY A 43 -9.17 10.52 -39.88
CA GLY A 43 -8.70 11.34 -41.00
C GLY A 43 -9.77 12.35 -41.40
N CYS A 44 -9.86 13.43 -40.63
CA CYS A 44 -10.62 14.64 -40.95
C CYS A 44 -9.79 15.85 -40.49
N ASP A 45 -9.25 16.61 -41.44
CA ASP A 45 -8.80 17.97 -41.18
C ASP A 45 -10.01 18.88 -40.90
N GLY A 46 -9.79 19.95 -40.13
CA GLY A 46 -10.84 20.86 -39.66
C GLY A 46 -10.24 22.19 -39.24
N ASP A 47 -9.71 22.92 -40.22
CA ASP A 47 -9.08 24.23 -40.06
C ASP A 47 -10.16 25.32 -39.90
N ASP A 48 -10.07 26.10 -38.81
CA ASP A 48 -10.80 27.35 -38.58
C ASP A 48 -10.10 28.10 -37.43
N GLY A 49 -9.81 29.40 -37.60
CA GLY A 49 -8.81 30.08 -36.75
C GLY A 49 -9.11 31.53 -36.33
N LEU A 50 -8.09 32.16 -35.73
CA LEU A 50 -8.06 33.53 -35.18
C LEU A 50 -8.86 33.76 -33.88
N PRO A 51 -8.58 34.83 -33.13
CA PRO A 51 -7.29 35.37 -32.68
C PRO A 51 -7.17 35.24 -31.13
N GLY A 52 -6.06 35.53 -30.44
CA GLY A 52 -4.88 36.30 -30.81
C GLY A 52 -4.68 37.54 -29.93
N GLU A 53 -4.88 37.43 -28.61
CA GLU A 53 -4.46 38.45 -27.63
C GLU A 53 -3.48 37.86 -26.61
N ALA A 54 -2.43 38.64 -26.26
CA ALA A 54 -1.37 38.20 -25.35
C ALA A 54 -1.57 38.79 -23.94
N SER A 55 -1.78 37.93 -22.95
CA SER A 55 -1.85 38.36 -21.55
C SER A 55 -0.46 38.68 -20.99
N THR A 56 -0.09 39.95 -20.97
CA THR A 56 1.18 40.44 -20.44
C THR A 56 1.18 40.51 -18.90
N PHE A 57 1.14 39.35 -18.25
CA PHE A 57 1.30 39.23 -16.79
C PHE A 57 2.70 38.74 -16.42
N THR A 58 3.67 39.67 -16.36
CA THR A 58 4.96 39.43 -15.69
C THR A 58 4.81 39.63 -14.18
N PRO A 59 4.85 38.57 -13.35
CA PRO A 59 4.91 38.74 -11.89
C PRO A 59 6.23 39.42 -11.48
N PRO A 60 6.25 40.18 -10.37
CA PRO A 60 7.46 40.84 -9.89
C PRO A 60 8.54 39.81 -9.48
N PRO A 61 9.84 40.13 -9.64
CA PRO A 61 10.92 39.20 -9.35
C PRO A 61 11.03 38.92 -7.84
N VAL A 62 10.50 37.77 -7.41
CA VAL A 62 10.65 37.27 -6.04
C VAL A 62 12.12 36.91 -5.79
N LYS A 63 12.81 37.73 -5.01
CA LYS A 63 14.16 37.42 -4.50
C LYS A 63 14.10 36.32 -3.45
N VAL A 64 14.04 35.06 -3.89
CA VAL A 64 14.31 33.91 -3.01
C VAL A 64 15.80 33.96 -2.63
N PRO A 65 16.17 33.82 -1.34
CA PRO A 65 17.58 33.83 -0.94
C PRO A 65 18.30 32.58 -1.48
N ALA A 66 19.34 32.80 -2.28
CA ALA A 66 20.18 31.74 -2.82
C ALA A 66 21.10 31.17 -1.74
N ASN A 67 20.58 30.27 -0.91
CA ASN A 67 21.34 29.33 -0.05
C ASN A 67 20.49 28.16 0.50
N ALA A 68 19.43 27.75 -0.20
CA ALA A 68 18.69 26.52 0.10
C ALA A 68 19.37 25.29 -0.53
N ILE A 69 20.60 25.00 -0.09
CA ILE A 69 21.41 23.88 -0.61
C ILE A 69 20.96 22.59 0.08
N SER A 70 20.14 21.80 -0.61
CA SER A 70 19.95 20.35 -0.42
C SER A 70 20.06 19.81 1.02
N ASP A 71 19.36 20.43 1.98
CA ASP A 71 19.39 19.97 3.38
C ASP A 71 18.84 18.52 3.48
N PRO A 72 19.61 17.56 4.01
CA PRO A 72 19.04 16.29 4.45
C PRO A 72 18.07 16.57 5.62
N LEU A 73 17.10 15.67 5.84
CA LEU A 73 16.11 15.84 6.91
C LEU A 73 16.76 15.83 8.32
N ASP A 74 17.11 17.01 8.85
CA ASP A 74 17.50 17.23 10.26
C ASP A 74 16.25 17.21 11.17
N LEU A 75 15.79 16.01 11.50
CA LEU A 75 14.61 15.76 12.32
C LEU A 75 14.96 15.74 13.82
N LYS A 76 14.90 16.91 14.46
CA LYS A 76 15.00 17.04 15.92
C LYS A 76 13.71 16.59 16.62
N LEU A 77 13.57 15.28 16.75
CA LEU A 77 12.48 14.61 17.45
C LEU A 77 12.82 14.42 18.95
N PRO A 78 11.81 14.32 19.84
CA PRO A 78 12.04 13.99 21.24
C PRO A 78 12.59 12.55 21.40
N PRO A 79 13.33 12.26 22.49
CA PRO A 79 13.91 10.94 22.74
C PRO A 79 12.86 9.84 22.84
N PHE A 80 13.27 8.64 22.46
CA PHE A 80 12.44 7.46 22.41
C PHE A 80 12.07 6.99 23.83
N ASN A 81 10.78 7.07 24.18
CA ASN A 81 10.18 5.98 24.94
C ASN A 81 9.69 4.94 23.92
N GLU A 82 10.06 3.68 24.17
CA GLU A 82 9.94 2.55 23.26
C GLU A 82 8.50 2.20 22.85
N THR A 83 8.23 1.51 21.74
CA THR A 83 9.02 0.98 20.59
C THR A 83 8.05 0.98 19.40
N ASN A 84 8.44 1.18 18.13
CA ASN A 84 7.51 1.96 17.27
C ASN A 84 7.45 1.63 15.71
N GLN A 85 6.26 1.62 15.01
CA GLN A 85 5.89 1.06 13.64
C GLN A 85 5.84 1.87 12.23
N ALA A 86 5.57 1.16 11.07
CA ALA A 86 4.49 1.24 9.96
C ALA A 86 4.60 1.97 8.51
N LEU A 87 4.44 1.46 7.20
CA LEU A 87 3.24 0.99 6.35
C LEU A 87 3.47 0.51 4.72
N PRO A 88 3.00 -0.54 3.82
CA PRO A 88 3.69 -0.99 2.52
C PRO A 88 3.22 -1.24 0.95
N PRO A 89 2.03 -1.33 0.23
CA PRO A 89 0.66 -2.04 0.29
C PRO A 89 -0.22 -2.36 -1.03
N LYS A 90 -1.31 -3.23 -1.04
CA LYS A 90 -2.50 -3.39 -2.04
C LYS A 90 -2.62 -4.62 -3.07
N LEU A 91 -3.74 -4.71 -3.87
CA LEU A 91 -4.32 -5.42 -5.10
C LEU A 91 -4.04 -6.80 -5.82
N ASP A 92 -5.18 -7.42 -6.22
CA ASP A 92 -5.60 -8.77 -6.72
C ASP A 92 -5.38 -9.25 -8.18
N LYS A 93 -5.65 -10.56 -8.32
CA LYS A 93 -5.99 -11.44 -9.48
C LYS A 93 -4.89 -12.26 -10.12
N GLN A 94 -4.46 -13.24 -9.32
CA GLN A 94 -3.91 -14.56 -9.65
C GLN A 94 -3.82 -14.93 -11.14
N ILE A 95 -2.63 -15.39 -11.54
CA ILE A 95 -2.44 -16.34 -12.64
C ILE A 95 -1.75 -17.57 -12.06
N THR A 96 -2.51 -18.63 -11.76
CA THR A 96 -1.98 -19.90 -11.25
C THR A 96 -1.54 -20.80 -12.41
N GLY A 97 -0.26 -20.72 -12.76
CA GLY A 97 0.39 -21.59 -13.74
C GLY A 97 1.87 -21.78 -13.41
N SER A 98 2.44 -22.92 -13.81
CA SER A 98 3.88 -23.15 -13.67
C SER A 98 4.68 -22.37 -14.73
N VAL A 99 5.85 -21.88 -14.35
CA VAL A 99 6.75 -21.10 -15.22
C VAL A 99 8.13 -21.73 -15.21
N GLU A 100 8.79 -21.77 -16.38
CA GLU A 100 10.16 -22.27 -16.54
C GLU A 100 11.18 -21.31 -15.92
N VAL A 101 12.20 -21.91 -15.28
CA VAL A 101 13.27 -21.21 -14.56
C VAL A 101 14.41 -20.86 -15.52
N THR A 102 14.83 -19.59 -15.58
CA THR A 102 15.90 -19.15 -16.51
C THR A 102 17.28 -19.11 -15.84
N HIS A 103 17.33 -18.92 -14.52
CA HIS A 103 18.56 -18.94 -13.73
C HIS A 103 18.50 -19.94 -12.57
N VAL A 104 19.59 -20.69 -12.36
CA VAL A 104 19.73 -21.62 -11.24
C VAL A 104 21.05 -21.34 -10.49
N PRO A 105 21.00 -20.91 -9.22
CA PRO A 105 22.17 -20.77 -8.37
C PRO A 105 22.93 -22.10 -8.24
N LYS A 106 24.28 -22.02 -8.16
CA LYS A 106 25.14 -23.21 -8.09
C LYS A 106 24.97 -24.01 -6.78
N GLN A 107 24.50 -23.36 -5.73
CA GLN A 107 24.25 -23.91 -4.41
C GLN A 107 23.04 -23.17 -3.81
N LEU A 108 22.19 -23.87 -3.06
CA LEU A 108 21.11 -23.24 -2.29
C LEU A 108 21.66 -22.70 -0.95
N PRO A 109 20.99 -21.75 -0.29
CA PRO A 109 21.40 -21.25 1.01
C PRO A 109 21.36 -22.41 2.00
N VAL A 110 22.24 -22.40 3.00
CA VAL A 110 22.17 -23.41 4.07
C VAL A 110 20.86 -23.18 4.84
N PRO A 111 19.99 -24.20 5.00
CA PRO A 111 18.77 -24.06 5.79
C PRO A 111 19.11 -23.56 7.20
N SER A 112 18.33 -22.60 7.69
CA SER A 112 18.44 -22.17 9.08
C SER A 112 17.71 -23.18 9.97
N LYS A 113 17.64 -22.92 11.28
CA LYS A 113 16.74 -23.70 12.15
C LYS A 113 15.30 -23.48 11.67
N PRO A 114 14.49 -24.53 11.47
CA PRO A 114 13.07 -24.40 11.12
C PRO A 114 12.34 -23.39 11.99
N LYS A 115 11.44 -22.60 11.39
CA LYS A 115 10.66 -21.55 12.07
C LYS A 115 9.19 -21.66 11.75
N THR A 116 8.38 -21.45 12.76
CA THR A 116 6.93 -21.23 12.64
C THR A 116 6.69 -19.74 12.54
N VAL A 117 6.12 -19.27 11.44
CA VAL A 117 5.89 -17.84 11.17
C VAL A 117 4.40 -17.56 11.07
N GLY A 118 3.92 -16.61 11.87
CA GLY A 118 2.56 -16.09 11.75
C GLY A 118 2.51 -14.98 10.70
N VAL A 119 1.51 -14.98 9.83
CA VAL A 119 1.22 -13.83 8.95
C VAL A 119 -0.22 -13.39 9.18
N TYR A 120 -0.40 -12.19 9.70
CA TYR A 120 -1.68 -11.53 9.91
C TYR A 120 -1.86 -10.50 8.79
N SER A 121 -2.96 -10.54 8.03
CA SER A 121 -3.20 -9.63 6.91
C SER A 121 -4.53 -8.90 7.04
N LEU A 122 -4.48 -7.57 7.13
CA LEU A 122 -5.64 -6.69 7.21
C LEU A 122 -6.28 -6.51 5.82
N GLN A 123 -7.36 -7.26 5.57
CA GLN A 123 -8.24 -7.10 4.42
C GLN A 123 -9.09 -5.83 4.58
N TYR A 124 -8.81 -4.79 3.78
CA TYR A 124 -9.49 -3.49 3.94
C TYR A 124 -9.49 -2.63 2.67
N ASP A 125 -10.66 -2.20 2.22
CA ASP A 125 -10.89 -1.39 1.01
C ASP A 125 -10.47 0.08 1.17
N SER A 126 -9.17 0.32 1.33
CA SER A 126 -8.59 1.65 1.46
C SER A 126 -8.88 2.58 0.27
N TYR A 127 -9.12 2.04 -0.93
CA TYR A 127 -9.44 2.82 -2.14
C TYR A 127 -10.85 3.42 -2.11
N LYS A 128 -11.84 2.70 -1.60
CA LYS A 128 -13.21 3.23 -1.48
C LYS A 128 -13.44 3.99 -0.18
N GLN A 129 -12.62 3.81 0.86
CA GLN A 129 -12.76 4.55 2.09
C GLN A 129 -11.78 5.71 2.25
N VAL A 130 -12.29 6.90 1.96
CA VAL A 130 -11.80 8.12 2.62
C VAL A 130 -12.99 9.02 2.92
N ALA A 131 -13.11 9.45 4.17
CA ALA A 131 -13.89 10.64 4.48
C ALA A 131 -13.13 11.84 3.89
N THR A 132 -13.80 12.66 3.09
CA THR A 132 -13.17 13.83 2.47
C THR A 132 -12.91 14.93 3.50
N ARG A 133 -12.31 16.03 3.04
CA ARG A 133 -12.28 17.30 3.75
C ARG A 133 -13.70 17.78 4.05
N ARG A 134 -13.97 18.17 5.29
CA ARG A 134 -15.30 18.60 5.77
C ARG A 134 -15.57 20.05 5.40
N ASN A 135 -16.82 20.33 5.03
CA ASN A 135 -17.35 21.70 5.02
C ASN A 135 -17.47 22.19 6.48
N VAL A 136 -17.12 23.45 6.74
CA VAL A 136 -17.18 24.09 8.06
C VAL A 136 -17.76 25.51 7.96
N ALA A 137 -18.10 26.11 9.10
CA ALA A 137 -18.58 27.49 9.13
C ALA A 137 -17.48 28.48 8.71
N ALA A 138 -17.87 29.56 8.02
CA ALA A 138 -16.95 30.65 7.69
C ALA A 138 -16.36 31.25 8.98
N GLY A 139 -15.04 31.51 8.98
CA GLY A 139 -14.32 31.97 10.16
C GLY A 139 -13.86 30.86 11.12
N THR A 140 -14.06 29.58 10.80
CA THR A 140 -13.44 28.46 11.55
C THR A 140 -11.90 28.61 11.49
N PRO A 141 -11.16 28.54 12.62
CA PRO A 141 -9.70 28.68 12.62
C PRO A 141 -9.01 27.70 11.65
N GLY A 142 -8.10 28.21 10.82
CA GLY A 142 -7.38 27.42 9.81
C GLY A 142 -8.22 26.97 8.60
N SER A 143 -9.50 27.33 8.51
CA SER A 143 -10.35 26.98 7.37
C SER A 143 -9.97 27.73 6.08
N VAL A 144 -10.33 27.14 4.93
CA VAL A 144 -10.09 27.71 3.60
C VAL A 144 -11.41 27.87 2.88
N THR A 145 -11.76 29.10 2.50
CA THR A 145 -12.94 29.40 1.68
C THR A 145 -12.55 29.44 0.21
N THR A 146 -13.23 28.67 -0.64
CA THR A 146 -13.08 28.74 -2.10
C THR A 146 -14.41 29.05 -2.79
N MET A 147 -14.34 29.52 -4.03
CA MET A 147 -15.50 29.76 -4.88
C MET A 147 -15.75 28.51 -5.73
N SER A 148 -16.89 27.85 -5.54
CA SER A 148 -17.29 26.64 -6.27
C SER A 148 -18.57 26.88 -7.06
N PRO A 149 -18.81 26.20 -8.19
CA PRO A 149 -20.12 26.21 -8.86
C PRO A 149 -21.24 25.78 -7.91
N ASP A 150 -22.38 26.43 -7.99
CA ASP A 150 -23.57 26.07 -7.21
C ASP A 150 -24.11 24.71 -7.69
N PRO A 151 -24.29 23.70 -6.80
CA PRO A 151 -24.80 22.39 -7.20
C PRO A 151 -26.27 22.41 -7.65
N GLU A 152 -27.02 23.48 -7.38
CA GLU A 152 -28.40 23.67 -7.87
C GLU A 152 -28.48 24.60 -9.11
N ASP A 153 -27.44 25.41 -9.39
CA ASP A 153 -27.37 26.30 -10.56
C ASP A 153 -25.94 26.43 -11.13
N ALA A 154 -25.65 25.69 -12.20
CA ALA A 154 -24.33 25.71 -12.84
C ALA A 154 -23.91 27.07 -13.45
N GLY A 155 -24.81 28.06 -13.53
CA GLY A 155 -24.48 29.45 -13.89
C GLY A 155 -24.08 30.33 -12.70
N LYS A 156 -24.19 29.85 -11.46
CA LYS A 156 -23.80 30.56 -10.23
C LYS A 156 -22.57 29.96 -9.57
N PHE A 157 -21.93 30.78 -8.74
CA PHE A 157 -20.88 30.36 -7.84
C PHE A 157 -21.26 30.68 -6.39
N ILE A 158 -20.90 29.78 -5.48
CA ILE A 158 -21.08 29.89 -4.04
C ILE A 158 -19.73 29.81 -3.33
N PHE A 159 -19.62 30.46 -2.17
CA PHE A 159 -18.46 30.32 -1.29
C PHE A 159 -18.63 29.09 -0.39
N VAL A 160 -17.75 28.10 -0.58
CA VAL A 160 -17.69 26.89 0.27
C VAL A 160 -16.47 27.00 1.17
N THR A 161 -16.65 26.81 2.48
CA THR A 161 -15.54 26.84 3.44
C THR A 161 -15.23 25.42 3.91
N TYR A 162 -13.98 25.02 3.77
CA TYR A 162 -13.44 23.71 4.13
C TYR A 162 -12.56 23.81 5.38
N GLU A 163 -12.48 22.74 6.17
CA GLU A 163 -11.52 22.68 7.29
C GLU A 163 -10.06 22.86 6.81
N GLY A 164 -9.13 23.18 7.71
CA GLY A 164 -7.72 23.32 7.35
C GLY A 164 -7.11 21.99 6.88
N ILE A 165 -6.19 22.03 5.91
CA ILE A 165 -5.59 20.79 5.39
C ILE A 165 -4.92 19.98 6.50
N GLU A 166 -4.18 20.61 7.41
CA GLU A 166 -3.55 19.92 8.56
C GLU A 166 -4.59 19.23 9.47
N THR A 167 -5.72 19.89 9.72
CA THR A 167 -6.85 19.34 10.49
C THR A 167 -7.41 18.10 9.81
N TYR A 168 -7.62 18.18 8.49
CA TYR A 168 -8.10 17.08 7.68
C TYR A 168 -7.11 15.90 7.71
N LEU A 169 -5.84 16.14 7.38
CA LEU A 169 -4.82 15.11 7.30
C LEU A 169 -4.59 14.44 8.65
N LYS A 170 -4.55 15.20 9.74
CA LYS A 170 -4.46 14.64 11.10
C LYS A 170 -5.63 13.70 11.38
N ARG A 171 -6.88 14.14 11.17
CA ARG A 171 -8.09 13.31 11.32
C ARG A 171 -8.01 12.03 10.48
N ALA A 172 -7.66 12.17 9.20
CA ALA A 172 -7.62 11.08 8.23
C ALA A 172 -6.54 10.02 8.54
N LEU A 173 -5.42 10.40 9.17
CA LEU A 173 -4.36 9.50 9.61
C LEU A 173 -4.63 8.90 11.00
N ASP A 174 -5.15 9.70 11.93
CA ASP A 174 -5.49 9.25 13.29
C ASP A 174 -6.57 8.17 13.29
N ASN A 175 -7.62 8.33 12.48
CA ASN A 175 -8.70 7.34 12.38
C ASN A 175 -8.21 5.98 11.87
N ARG A 176 -7.23 5.99 10.97
CA ARG A 176 -6.56 4.80 10.44
C ARG A 176 -5.63 4.17 11.47
N PHE A 177 -4.80 4.99 12.10
CA PHE A 177 -3.92 4.60 13.21
C PHE A 177 -4.71 3.90 14.34
N ALA A 178 -5.87 4.45 14.71
CA ALA A 178 -6.79 3.83 15.65
C ALA A 178 -7.41 2.52 15.12
N LEU A 179 -7.89 2.47 13.87
CA LEU A 179 -8.46 1.25 13.29
C LEU A 179 -7.43 0.09 13.25
N LEU A 180 -6.17 0.40 12.93
CA LEU A 180 -5.07 -0.56 12.97
C LEU A 180 -4.84 -1.12 14.39
N HIS A 181 -5.01 -0.31 15.44
CA HIS A 181 -4.95 -0.80 16.83
C HIS A 181 -5.98 -1.90 17.07
N ARG A 182 -7.21 -1.65 16.63
CA ARG A 182 -8.35 -2.55 16.80
C ARG A 182 -8.18 -3.82 15.96
N ALA A 183 -7.60 -3.69 14.76
CA ALA A 183 -7.26 -4.82 13.90
C ALA A 183 -6.24 -5.75 14.58
N MET A 184 -5.14 -5.19 15.10
CA MET A 184 -4.11 -5.95 15.80
C MET A 184 -4.64 -6.57 17.10
N LEU A 185 -5.37 -5.81 17.92
CA LEU A 185 -5.99 -6.34 19.16
C LEU A 185 -6.97 -7.49 18.87
N ALA A 186 -7.93 -7.30 17.96
CA ALA A 186 -8.92 -8.32 17.63
C ALA A 186 -8.26 -9.60 17.09
N ALA A 187 -7.22 -9.45 16.27
CA ALA A 187 -6.48 -10.59 15.74
C ALA A 187 -5.66 -11.32 16.82
N PHE A 188 -4.93 -10.57 17.66
CA PHE A 188 -4.06 -11.12 18.70
C PHE A 188 -4.83 -11.71 19.90
N THR A 189 -6.11 -11.35 20.07
CA THR A 189 -7.05 -12.00 21.00
C THR A 189 -7.55 -13.35 20.49
N LYS A 190 -7.62 -13.57 19.17
CA LYS A 190 -8.07 -14.84 18.56
C LYS A 190 -6.92 -15.83 18.34
N HIS A 191 -5.81 -15.35 17.76
CA HIS A 191 -4.58 -16.10 17.50
C HIS A 191 -3.41 -15.27 18.03
N SER A 192 -2.74 -15.72 19.08
CA SER A 192 -1.68 -14.96 19.76
C SER A 192 -0.37 -14.99 18.96
N PRO A 193 0.35 -13.87 18.78
CA PRO A 193 1.63 -13.88 18.06
C PRO A 193 2.76 -14.68 18.77
N LYS A 194 2.48 -15.21 19.97
CA LYS A 194 3.28 -16.20 20.71
C LYS A 194 3.12 -17.65 20.25
N GLU A 195 2.15 -17.94 19.38
CA GLU A 195 1.98 -19.26 18.74
C GLU A 195 3.02 -19.51 17.63
N PHE A 196 3.85 -18.51 17.36
CA PHE A 196 4.85 -18.45 16.29
C PHE A 196 6.19 -17.95 16.86
N ASP A 197 7.32 -18.33 16.24
CA ASP A 197 8.66 -17.82 16.60
C ASP A 197 8.78 -16.30 16.31
N VAL A 198 8.07 -15.87 15.25
CA VAL A 198 7.85 -14.48 14.88
C VAL A 198 6.55 -14.36 14.08
N SER A 199 5.91 -13.20 14.18
CA SER A 199 4.73 -12.85 13.39
C SER A 199 4.97 -11.60 12.54
N PHE A 200 4.44 -11.60 11.33
CA PHE A 200 4.32 -10.42 10.48
C PHE A 200 2.86 -9.97 10.48
N PHE A 201 2.60 -8.68 10.70
CA PHE A 201 1.26 -8.10 10.52
C PHE A 201 1.27 -7.14 9.34
N THR A 202 0.38 -7.32 8.37
CA THR A 202 0.31 -6.56 7.11
C THR A 202 -1.00 -5.81 6.90
N ALA A 203 -0.98 -4.78 6.06
CA ALA A 203 -2.17 -4.06 5.59
C ALA A 203 -1.96 -3.42 4.20
N PRO A 204 -3.01 -2.85 3.59
CA PRO A 204 -3.02 -2.37 2.21
C PRO A 204 -2.87 -0.84 2.13
N GLU A 205 -3.22 -0.14 1.04
CA GLU A 205 -2.77 1.26 0.80
C GLU A 205 -3.54 2.25 1.68
N PHE A 206 -3.24 2.17 2.96
CA PHE A 206 -4.06 2.52 4.10
C PHE A 206 -3.90 3.99 4.42
N TYR A 207 -2.69 4.48 4.76
CA TYR A 207 -2.43 5.93 4.84
C TYR A 207 -2.28 6.59 3.45
N TRP A 208 -2.10 5.81 2.38
CA TRP A 208 -1.85 6.29 1.01
C TRP A 208 -3.04 7.04 0.44
N ASN A 209 -4.26 6.50 0.60
CA ASN A 209 -5.45 7.06 -0.01
C ASN A 209 -5.98 8.27 0.79
N VAL A 210 -5.27 9.38 0.79
CA VAL A 210 -5.95 10.66 1.04
C VAL A 210 -6.30 11.26 -0.32
N PRO A 211 -7.53 11.77 -0.53
CA PRO A 211 -8.01 12.10 -1.86
C PRO A 211 -7.23 13.30 -2.37
N PHE A 212 -6.56 13.16 -3.51
CA PHE A 212 -5.71 14.24 -4.00
C PHE A 212 -6.52 15.45 -4.49
N GLY A 213 -7.84 15.30 -4.65
CA GLY A 213 -8.82 16.36 -4.90
C GLY A 213 -9.31 17.11 -3.66
N ASP A 214 -8.94 16.72 -2.45
CA ASP A 214 -9.15 17.53 -1.23
C ASP A 214 -8.07 18.61 -1.03
N PHE A 215 -6.99 18.57 -1.83
CA PHE A 215 -6.01 19.65 -1.94
C PHE A 215 -6.52 20.77 -2.84
N LEU A 216 -6.47 22.01 -2.36
CA LEU A 216 -6.98 23.19 -3.05
C LEU A 216 -5.85 24.00 -3.71
N THR A 217 -4.61 23.90 -3.21
CA THR A 217 -3.46 24.67 -3.70
C THR A 217 -2.13 23.89 -3.65
N GLU A 218 -1.12 24.37 -4.39
CA GLU A 218 0.25 23.84 -4.34
C GLU A 218 0.86 23.90 -2.92
N ALA A 219 0.55 24.95 -2.15
CA ALA A 219 1.07 25.14 -0.79
C ALA A 219 0.57 24.04 0.17
N GLU A 220 -0.70 23.64 0.06
CA GLU A 220 -1.26 22.54 0.85
C GLU A 220 -0.59 21.19 0.51
N LEU A 221 -0.22 20.98 -0.77
CA LEU A 221 0.48 19.78 -1.23
C LEU A 221 1.95 19.73 -0.74
N GLN A 222 2.65 20.86 -0.75
CA GLN A 222 4.01 20.94 -0.22
C GLN A 222 4.02 20.69 1.31
N LEU A 223 3.07 21.29 2.03
CA LEU A 223 2.88 21.12 3.47
C LEU A 223 2.56 19.66 3.85
N SER A 224 1.68 19.01 3.08
CA SER A 224 1.26 17.64 3.36
C SER A 224 2.42 16.66 3.36
N THR A 225 3.35 16.77 2.41
CA THR A 225 4.51 15.86 2.30
C THR A 225 5.30 15.71 3.60
N LYS A 226 5.53 16.81 4.33
CA LYS A 226 6.19 16.78 5.65
C LYS A 226 5.26 16.17 6.69
N LEU A 227 4.05 16.72 6.84
CA LEU A 227 3.07 16.27 7.83
C LEU A 227 2.77 14.77 7.69
N TYR A 228 2.71 14.27 6.46
CA TYR A 228 2.50 12.89 6.08
C TYR A 228 3.65 12.00 6.53
N LEU A 229 4.88 12.24 6.07
CA LEU A 229 6.00 11.37 6.42
C LEU A 229 6.28 11.42 7.93
N GLU A 230 6.11 12.57 8.58
CA GLU A 230 6.27 12.70 10.04
C GLU A 230 5.09 12.12 10.82
N THR A 231 3.83 12.36 10.45
CA THR A 231 2.66 11.84 11.20
C THR A 231 2.44 10.38 10.95
N VAL A 232 2.72 9.87 9.74
CA VAL A 232 2.83 8.43 9.54
C VAL A 232 3.99 7.94 10.35
N THR A 233 5.24 8.25 10.01
CA THR A 233 6.40 7.71 10.76
C THR A 233 6.27 7.92 12.27
N ARG A 234 5.57 8.91 12.81
CA ARG A 234 5.24 9.04 14.25
C ARG A 234 4.05 8.20 14.73
N ASN A 235 2.88 8.23 14.08
CA ASN A 235 1.70 7.45 14.51
C ASN A 235 1.95 5.97 14.27
N ALA A 236 2.37 5.65 13.04
CA ALA A 236 3.05 4.42 12.72
C ALA A 236 4.03 4.08 13.84
N ARG A 237 4.95 5.00 14.22
CA ARG A 237 5.78 4.81 15.39
C ARG A 237 4.94 4.40 16.62
N THR A 238 4.10 5.24 17.22
CA THR A 238 3.37 4.99 18.49
C THR A 238 2.82 3.57 18.75
N LEU A 239 2.35 2.75 17.78
CA LEU A 239 1.63 1.48 18.10
C LEU A 239 2.28 0.10 17.87
N ILE A 240 3.61 -0.09 17.83
CA ILE A 240 4.20 -1.42 18.22
C ILE A 240 4.51 -1.42 19.73
N SER A 241 4.57 -0.25 20.37
CA SER A 241 4.81 -0.10 21.81
C SER A 241 3.71 -0.75 22.64
N LYS A 242 2.50 -0.74 22.08
CA LYS A 242 1.28 -1.34 22.64
C LYS A 242 1.32 -2.87 22.60
N PHE A 243 2.25 -3.43 21.81
CA PHE A 243 2.45 -4.86 21.63
C PHE A 243 3.87 -5.29 22.06
N PRO A 244 4.28 -5.08 23.34
CA PRO A 244 5.63 -5.40 23.78
C PRO A 244 5.89 -6.92 23.71
N ALA A 245 7.07 -7.32 23.22
CA ALA A 245 7.38 -8.71 22.89
C ALA A 245 7.15 -9.70 24.04
N LYS A 246 7.50 -9.32 25.28
CA LYS A 246 7.25 -10.12 26.50
C LYS A 246 5.78 -10.54 26.65
N ARG A 247 4.82 -9.72 26.20
CA ARG A 247 3.38 -10.02 26.28
C ARG A 247 2.85 -10.66 25.01
N TYR A 248 3.17 -10.13 23.84
CA TYR A 248 2.52 -10.52 22.59
C TYR A 248 3.33 -11.51 21.72
N GLY A 249 4.63 -11.70 21.97
CA GLY A 249 5.53 -12.42 21.05
C GLY A 249 6.23 -11.47 20.08
N HIS A 250 7.12 -11.99 19.25
CA HIS A 250 7.86 -11.17 18.29
C HIS A 250 6.97 -10.77 17.12
N ILE A 251 6.92 -9.48 16.82
CA ILE A 251 6.09 -8.91 15.75
C ILE A 251 6.96 -7.98 14.90
N VAL A 252 6.98 -8.26 13.59
CA VAL A 252 7.31 -7.29 12.55
C VAL A 252 5.99 -6.74 12.01
N LEU A 253 5.91 -5.43 11.84
CA LEU A 253 4.81 -4.76 11.16
C LEU A 253 5.26 -4.52 9.72
N LEU A 254 4.42 -4.90 8.74
CA LEU A 254 4.63 -4.75 7.29
C LEU A 254 3.38 -4.13 6.57
N PRO A 255 3.20 -2.80 6.56
CA PRO A 255 2.13 -2.22 7.42
C PRO A 255 0.85 -1.36 6.89
N GLY A 256 0.90 -0.43 5.88
CA GLY A 256 -0.08 0.19 4.92
C GLY A 256 0.17 1.57 4.09
N THR A 257 1.34 1.88 3.41
CA THR A 257 2.07 3.16 2.97
C THR A 257 1.43 4.54 3.00
N ILE A 258 2.28 5.56 2.81
CA ILE A 258 1.91 6.92 2.42
C ILE A 258 2.49 7.37 1.08
N ALA A 259 1.66 7.90 0.17
CA ALA A 259 2.11 8.68 -0.99
C ALA A 259 2.22 10.17 -0.67
N THR A 260 3.25 10.80 -1.23
CA THR A 260 3.58 12.22 -1.07
C THR A 260 4.14 12.76 -2.38
N LEU A 261 3.95 14.06 -2.64
CA LEU A 261 4.52 14.74 -3.81
C LEU A 261 5.60 15.72 -3.35
N LYS A 262 6.86 15.30 -3.45
CA LYS A 262 8.03 16.13 -3.17
C LYS A 262 8.35 16.98 -4.39
N ARG A 263 8.51 18.29 -4.22
CA ARG A 263 8.97 19.15 -5.31
C ARG A 263 10.37 18.69 -5.75
N SER A 264 10.52 18.39 -7.04
CA SER A 264 11.79 18.03 -7.66
C SER A 264 12.47 19.31 -8.11
N TYR A 265 13.71 19.55 -7.65
CA TYR A 265 14.46 20.76 -7.96
C TYR A 265 15.45 20.56 -9.12
N ASP A 266 15.88 19.32 -9.34
CA ASP A 266 16.79 18.93 -10.43
C ASP A 266 16.03 18.66 -11.74
N ALA A 267 14.73 18.38 -11.66
CA ALA A 267 13.88 18.12 -12.81
C ALA A 267 13.60 19.40 -13.60
N THR A 268 14.13 19.46 -14.81
CA THR A 268 13.83 20.47 -15.83
C THR A 268 13.06 19.83 -16.98
N LYS A 269 12.11 20.56 -17.57
CA LYS A 269 11.46 20.11 -18.80
C LYS A 269 12.45 20.13 -19.98
N PRO A 270 12.30 19.25 -20.99
CA PRO A 270 13.06 19.32 -22.24
C PRO A 270 12.93 20.66 -22.99
N ASP A 271 11.84 21.40 -22.75
CA ASP A 271 11.58 22.75 -23.30
C ASP A 271 12.21 23.90 -22.47
N GLY A 272 12.88 23.60 -21.35
CA GLY A 272 13.50 24.59 -20.46
C GLY A 272 12.54 25.43 -19.62
N SER A 273 11.22 25.19 -19.68
CA SER A 273 10.23 26.00 -18.94
C SER A 273 10.23 25.72 -17.43
N ALA A 274 10.18 26.82 -16.65
CA ALA A 274 10.25 26.80 -15.20
C ALA A 274 8.89 26.48 -14.54
N ILE A 275 8.46 25.22 -14.66
CA ILE A 275 7.24 24.68 -14.03
C ILE A 275 7.63 23.73 -12.89
N ALA A 276 6.87 23.73 -11.80
CA ALA A 276 7.10 22.82 -10.68
C ALA A 276 6.83 21.36 -11.09
N ILE A 277 7.89 20.56 -11.15
CA ILE A 277 7.85 19.11 -11.31
C ILE A 277 7.95 18.46 -9.93
N TYR A 278 7.27 17.33 -9.75
CA TYR A 278 7.16 16.60 -8.50
C TYR A 278 7.72 15.19 -8.62
N ASN A 279 8.67 14.86 -7.75
CA ASN A 279 9.08 13.49 -7.52
C ASN A 279 8.03 12.83 -6.61
N ALA A 280 7.29 11.87 -7.14
CA ALA A 280 6.32 11.12 -6.36
C ALA A 280 7.02 10.11 -5.44
N ALA A 281 6.67 10.12 -4.16
CA ALA A 281 7.31 9.33 -3.12
C ALA A 281 6.26 8.59 -2.29
N ASN A 282 6.15 7.28 -2.52
CA ASN A 282 5.24 6.37 -1.83
C ASN A 282 6.08 5.41 -0.96
N HIS A 283 6.04 5.58 0.37
CA HIS A 283 7.08 5.08 1.30
C HIS A 283 6.53 4.22 2.44
N LEU A 284 7.33 3.22 2.83
CA LEU A 284 7.01 2.20 3.84
C LEU A 284 7.93 2.23 5.04
N THR A 285 7.41 2.42 6.26
CA THR A 285 8.18 2.22 7.50
C THR A 285 8.11 0.76 8.01
N CYS A 286 9.14 -0.05 7.81
CA CYS A 286 9.23 -1.41 8.36
C CYS A 286 9.80 -1.36 9.78
N THR A 287 9.30 -2.20 10.68
CA THR A 287 9.39 -1.95 12.13
C THR A 287 8.98 -3.14 12.97
N HIS A 288 9.38 -3.18 14.25
CA HIS A 288 9.17 -4.34 15.11
C HIS A 288 9.25 -4.05 16.61
N ASN A 289 8.81 -5.01 17.42
CA ASN A 289 9.05 -5.07 18.88
C ASN A 289 10.28 -5.91 19.28
N LEU A 290 11.06 -6.38 18.29
CA LEU A 290 12.27 -7.18 18.51
C LEU A 290 13.30 -6.39 19.35
N PRO A 291 14.06 -7.04 20.26
CA PRO A 291 15.08 -6.38 21.08
C PRO A 291 16.13 -5.64 20.23
N LEU A 292 16.45 -4.42 20.62
CA LEU A 292 17.46 -3.57 19.96
C LEU A 292 18.86 -3.71 20.60
N ASP A 293 18.93 -4.27 21.80
CA ASP A 293 20.15 -4.48 22.59
C ASP A 293 20.77 -5.88 22.41
N ASP A 294 20.25 -6.68 21.47
CA ASP A 294 20.80 -7.98 21.08
C ASP A 294 22.19 -7.80 20.44
N LYS A 295 23.22 -8.00 21.26
CA LYS A 295 24.64 -7.89 20.87
C LYS A 295 25.10 -8.95 19.88
N SER A 296 24.37 -10.06 19.77
CA SER A 296 24.60 -11.13 18.78
C SER A 296 23.99 -10.79 17.43
N PHE A 297 22.88 -10.04 17.43
CA PHE A 297 22.09 -9.77 16.24
C PHE A 297 21.52 -8.34 16.25
N PRO A 298 22.38 -7.32 16.03
CA PRO A 298 22.00 -5.91 16.09
C PRO A 298 21.10 -5.53 14.91
N ARG A 299 20.06 -4.75 15.17
CA ARG A 299 19.03 -4.37 14.19
C ARG A 299 18.62 -2.91 14.32
N PRO A 300 18.14 -2.25 13.25
CA PRO A 300 17.60 -0.90 13.33
C PRO A 300 16.35 -0.86 14.21
N ALA A 301 15.92 0.33 14.66
CA ALA A 301 14.62 0.49 15.31
C ALA A 301 13.48 0.59 14.31
N TYR A 302 13.76 1.13 13.12
CA TYR A 302 12.86 1.18 11.98
C TYR A 302 13.62 1.36 10.66
N MET A 303 13.00 0.99 9.55
CA MET A 303 13.53 1.16 8.19
C MET A 303 12.50 1.84 7.30
N ILE A 304 12.94 2.58 6.28
CA ILE A 304 12.10 3.13 5.21
C ILE A 304 12.40 2.38 3.91
N TRP A 305 11.36 1.85 3.25
CA TRP A 305 11.41 1.20 1.95
C TRP A 305 10.56 1.97 0.93
N PRO A 306 11.15 2.58 -0.11
CA PRO A 306 10.39 3.39 -1.07
C PRO A 306 9.89 2.56 -2.26
N LYS A 307 8.68 2.86 -2.77
CA LYS A 307 8.27 2.58 -4.15
C LYS A 307 9.11 3.42 -5.10
N ARG A 308 9.45 2.87 -6.27
CA ARG A 308 10.33 3.53 -7.25
C ARG A 308 9.63 3.88 -8.55
N VAL A 309 8.66 3.07 -8.99
CA VAL A 309 7.83 3.36 -10.18
C VAL A 309 6.46 3.84 -9.74
N VAL A 310 6.08 5.01 -10.20
CA VAL A 310 4.84 5.71 -9.87
C VAL A 310 3.74 5.30 -10.83
N SER A 311 2.56 4.97 -10.30
CA SER A 311 1.39 4.67 -11.12
C SER A 311 0.46 5.87 -11.20
N TRP A 312 -0.25 6.05 -12.32
CA TRP A 312 -1.23 7.13 -12.49
C TRP A 312 -2.44 6.99 -11.54
N ILE A 313 -2.68 5.78 -11.00
CA ILE A 313 -3.70 5.56 -9.96
C ILE A 313 -3.28 6.12 -8.60
N ASP A 314 -1.99 6.39 -8.38
CA ASP A 314 -1.44 6.84 -7.09
C ASP A 314 -1.97 8.24 -6.69
N TYR A 315 -2.47 9.02 -7.65
CA TYR A 315 -2.86 10.43 -7.51
C TYR A 315 -4.22 10.78 -8.15
N LYS A 316 -5.12 9.81 -8.35
CA LYS A 316 -6.40 10.00 -9.07
C LYS A 316 -7.65 9.98 -8.19
N ASP A 317 -8.34 11.13 -8.17
CA ASP A 317 -9.69 11.28 -7.62
C ASP A 317 -10.80 11.32 -8.69
N THR A 318 -10.57 12.02 -9.82
CA THR A 318 -11.60 12.30 -10.84
C THR A 318 -11.12 12.02 -12.26
N GLU A 319 -10.48 13.00 -12.91
CA GLU A 319 -10.09 12.96 -14.33
C GLU A 319 -8.82 12.12 -14.51
N GLY A 320 -7.83 12.29 -13.62
CA GLY A 320 -6.61 11.49 -13.56
C GLY A 320 -5.37 12.21 -14.08
N CYS A 321 -4.44 11.43 -14.60
CA CYS A 321 -3.25 11.94 -15.25
C CYS A 321 -3.33 11.73 -16.77
N ASP A 322 -2.74 12.65 -17.51
CA ASP A 322 -2.46 12.52 -18.94
C ASP A 322 -1.49 11.34 -19.19
N ASP A 323 -1.37 10.95 -20.45
CA ASP A 323 -0.30 10.07 -20.92
C ASP A 323 1.10 10.70 -20.73
N ASP A 324 2.14 9.96 -21.08
CA ASP A 324 3.53 10.41 -20.90
C ASP A 324 3.85 11.62 -21.81
N LEU A 325 3.75 12.83 -21.25
CA LEU A 325 3.89 14.10 -21.98
C LEU A 325 5.30 14.34 -22.51
N ALA A 326 6.30 13.82 -21.80
CA ALA A 326 7.71 13.92 -22.14
C ALA A 326 8.48 12.73 -21.55
N ILE A 327 9.54 12.33 -22.25
CA ILE A 327 10.62 11.52 -21.67
C ILE A 327 11.57 12.50 -20.96
N LEU A 328 11.92 12.19 -19.71
CA LEU A 328 12.87 12.95 -18.91
C LEU A 328 14.26 12.33 -19.00
N ASN A 329 15.26 13.01 -18.43
CA ASN A 329 16.56 12.39 -18.20
C ASN A 329 16.42 11.13 -17.32
N LYS A 330 17.24 10.11 -17.59
CA LYS A 330 17.32 8.89 -16.77
C LYS A 330 17.53 9.27 -15.29
N ASN A 331 16.73 8.66 -14.41
CA ASN A 331 16.85 8.89 -12.97
C ASN A 331 18.22 8.36 -12.48
N PRO A 332 19.09 9.16 -11.83
CA PRO A 332 20.43 8.69 -11.43
C PRO A 332 20.42 7.51 -10.45
N THR A 333 19.41 7.43 -9.56
CA THR A 333 19.22 6.32 -8.62
C THR A 333 18.76 5.05 -9.32
N ASN A 334 17.98 5.20 -10.39
CA ASN A 334 17.27 4.10 -11.07
C ASN A 334 17.37 4.23 -12.61
N PRO A 335 18.58 4.16 -13.20
CA PRO A 335 18.80 4.63 -14.57
C PRO A 335 18.26 3.71 -15.66
N ASP A 336 17.90 2.46 -15.36
CA ASP A 336 17.31 1.53 -16.34
C ASP A 336 15.78 1.61 -16.43
N LEU A 337 15.12 2.31 -15.50
CA LEU A 337 13.69 2.60 -15.58
C LEU A 337 13.42 3.78 -16.53
N ASN A 338 12.31 3.71 -17.28
CA ASN A 338 11.89 4.79 -18.16
C ASN A 338 11.30 5.95 -17.34
N ASN A 339 12.02 7.07 -17.25
CA ASN A 339 11.55 8.26 -16.54
C ASN A 339 10.72 9.15 -17.47
N THR A 340 9.42 9.24 -17.21
CA THR A 340 8.48 10.07 -17.98
C THR A 340 7.83 11.13 -17.09
N LEU A 341 7.37 12.22 -17.71
CA LEU A 341 6.61 13.27 -17.05
C LEU A 341 5.12 13.10 -17.35
N LYS A 342 4.29 13.02 -16.31
CA LYS A 342 2.83 13.06 -16.42
C LYS A 342 2.28 14.37 -15.88
N LYS A 343 1.23 14.90 -16.51
CA LYS A 343 0.40 15.96 -15.93
C LYS A 343 -0.80 15.33 -15.24
N CYS A 344 -1.07 15.71 -14.00
CA CYS A 344 -2.17 15.17 -13.21
C CYS A 344 -3.07 16.30 -12.70
N VAL A 345 -4.36 16.21 -13.02
CA VAL A 345 -5.39 17.12 -12.50
C VAL A 345 -5.85 16.55 -11.16
N LEU A 346 -5.31 17.10 -10.07
CA LEU A 346 -5.64 16.65 -8.72
C LEU A 346 -7.02 17.14 -8.32
N ASN A 347 -7.31 18.43 -8.55
CA ASN A 347 -8.57 19.08 -8.19
C ASN A 347 -9.10 19.96 -9.32
N SER A 348 -9.93 19.40 -10.21
CA SER A 348 -10.51 20.14 -11.34
C SER A 348 -11.45 21.27 -10.93
N LYS A 349 -12.05 21.24 -9.73
CA LYS A 349 -12.88 22.35 -9.21
C LYS A 349 -12.08 23.62 -8.88
N ASN A 350 -10.83 23.46 -8.46
CA ASN A 350 -9.97 24.57 -8.03
C ASN A 350 -8.75 24.75 -8.97
N GLY A 351 -8.71 24.03 -10.10
CA GLY A 351 -7.66 24.11 -11.11
C GLY A 351 -6.30 23.48 -10.72
N LEU A 352 -6.20 22.77 -9.59
CA LEU A 352 -4.92 22.24 -9.11
C LEU A 352 -4.42 21.13 -10.05
N THR A 353 -3.42 21.48 -10.84
CA THR A 353 -2.73 20.62 -11.81
C THR A 353 -1.26 20.58 -11.48
N VAL A 354 -0.67 19.39 -11.43
CA VAL A 354 0.77 19.18 -11.14
C VAL A 354 1.42 18.35 -12.23
N PHE A 355 2.75 18.41 -12.31
CA PHE A 355 3.56 17.57 -13.19
C PHE A 355 4.39 16.61 -12.34
N ILE A 356 4.33 15.30 -12.61
CA ILE A 356 4.87 14.23 -11.76
C ILE A 356 5.86 13.38 -12.56
N GLU A 357 7.03 13.09 -11.97
CA GLU A 357 8.02 12.15 -12.49
C GLU A 357 7.59 10.70 -12.23
N ARG A 358 7.68 9.83 -13.24
CA ARG A 358 7.38 8.40 -13.12
C ARG A 358 8.35 7.64 -12.21
N VAL A 359 9.61 8.06 -12.13
CA VAL A 359 10.65 7.34 -11.39
C VAL A 359 11.13 8.14 -10.17
N SER A 360 10.91 7.59 -8.98
CA SER A 360 11.37 8.22 -7.74
C SER A 360 12.88 8.10 -7.58
N SER A 361 13.50 9.18 -7.09
CA SER A 361 14.91 9.18 -6.67
C SER A 361 15.11 8.63 -5.24
N SER A 362 14.03 8.21 -4.59
CA SER A 362 14.03 7.70 -3.21
C SER A 362 14.84 6.40 -3.06
N VAL A 363 15.63 6.31 -1.99
CA VAL A 363 16.38 5.11 -1.59
C VAL A 363 15.94 4.59 -0.23
N ALA A 364 16.18 3.30 0.02
CA ALA A 364 16.03 2.65 1.31
C ALA A 364 16.86 3.35 2.41
N ARG A 365 16.41 3.27 3.67
CA ARG A 365 17.16 3.76 4.85
C ARG A 365 16.84 2.95 6.11
N SER A 366 17.85 2.63 6.90
CA SER A 366 17.69 2.17 8.31
C SER A 366 17.89 3.32 9.29
N PHE A 367 17.26 3.23 10.46
CA PHE A 367 17.34 4.25 11.52
C PHE A 367 17.49 3.62 12.92
N ASP A 368 18.14 4.35 13.83
CA ASP A 368 18.23 3.96 15.25
C ASP A 368 16.97 4.35 16.06
N SER A 369 16.97 4.04 17.35
CA SER A 369 15.86 4.38 18.27
C SER A 369 15.62 5.89 18.39
N MET A 370 16.65 6.72 18.25
CA MET A 370 16.55 8.18 18.27
C MET A 370 16.03 8.75 16.94
N GLY A 371 16.13 8.00 15.85
CA GLY A 371 15.77 8.43 14.49
C GLY A 371 16.95 8.93 13.66
N ASN A 372 18.19 8.69 14.10
CA ASN A 372 19.39 8.96 13.29
C ASN A 372 19.49 7.91 12.17
N PRO A 373 19.93 8.28 10.95
CA PRO A 373 20.15 7.33 9.87
C PRO A 373 21.34 6.43 10.15
N LEU A 374 21.15 5.12 10.03
CA LEU A 374 22.20 4.10 10.18
C LEU A 374 22.80 3.68 8.84
N SER A 375 21.98 3.54 7.80
CA SER A 375 22.43 3.11 6.47
C SER A 375 21.44 3.57 5.38
N THR A 376 21.84 3.43 4.12
CA THR A 376 20.98 3.55 2.93
C THR A 376 20.53 2.19 2.39
N ILE A 377 20.44 1.19 3.26
CA ILE A 377 20.07 -0.20 2.96
C ILE A 377 18.87 -0.56 3.84
N PHE A 378 17.98 -1.40 3.32
CA PHE A 378 16.89 -1.99 4.07
C PHE A 378 17.37 -3.30 4.69
N GLN A 379 17.51 -3.31 6.01
CA GLN A 379 17.97 -4.48 6.76
C GLN A 379 16.80 -5.46 6.94
N ASN A 380 16.71 -6.44 6.04
CA ASN A 380 15.63 -7.41 6.03
C ASN A 380 15.91 -8.67 6.87
N ASP A 381 17.18 -9.02 7.14
CA ASP A 381 17.50 -10.07 8.12
C ASP A 381 17.50 -9.49 9.55
N ILE A 382 16.32 -9.09 10.04
CA ILE A 382 16.09 -8.66 11.44
C ILE A 382 15.72 -9.82 12.37
N ILE A 383 15.61 -11.03 11.84
CA ILE A 383 15.25 -12.28 12.53
C ILE A 383 16.23 -13.36 12.06
N GLU A 384 17.20 -13.77 12.87
CA GLU A 384 18.28 -14.75 12.55
C GLU A 384 17.86 -15.82 11.52
N GLY A 385 18.26 -15.65 10.25
CA GLY A 385 18.03 -16.63 9.18
C GLY A 385 16.64 -16.61 8.55
N LEU A 386 15.85 -15.56 8.76
CA LEU A 386 14.56 -15.29 8.10
C LEU A 386 14.55 -13.90 7.40
N PRO A 387 15.44 -13.66 6.44
CA PRO A 387 15.37 -12.50 5.56
C PRO A 387 14.08 -12.51 4.72
N PHE A 388 13.51 -11.33 4.50
CA PHE A 388 12.27 -11.13 3.72
C PHE A 388 12.40 -10.05 2.62
N GLY A 389 11.66 -10.23 1.53
CA GLY A 389 11.49 -9.27 0.45
C GLY A 389 10.21 -8.46 0.61
N ILE A 390 10.15 -7.28 0.01
CA ILE A 390 8.92 -6.48 -0.09
C ILE A 390 8.88 -5.82 -1.46
N ASP A 391 7.76 -5.98 -2.18
CA ASP A 391 7.47 -5.20 -3.38
C ASP A 391 6.26 -4.30 -3.21
N ILE A 392 6.39 -3.07 -3.71
CA ILE A 392 5.41 -1.99 -3.55
C ILE A 392 4.77 -1.66 -4.89
N CYS A 393 3.52 -2.09 -5.08
CA CYS A 393 2.70 -1.70 -6.22
C CYS A 393 3.36 -2.04 -7.56
N LEU A 394 3.39 -1.09 -8.49
CA LEU A 394 3.95 -1.19 -9.83
C LEU A 394 5.45 -1.59 -9.84
N ASP A 395 6.17 -1.44 -8.72
CA ASP A 395 7.51 -2.01 -8.58
C ASP A 395 7.49 -3.54 -8.81
N TYR A 396 6.45 -4.27 -8.42
CA TYR A 396 6.39 -5.72 -8.62
C TYR A 396 6.48 -6.14 -10.10
N SER A 397 5.93 -5.35 -11.03
CA SER A 397 6.01 -5.65 -12.47
C SER A 397 7.20 -5.00 -13.17
N GLU A 398 7.63 -3.81 -12.74
CA GLU A 398 8.63 -3.01 -13.47
C GLU A 398 10.01 -2.97 -12.78
N ALA A 399 10.09 -3.31 -11.50
CA ALA A 399 11.16 -2.86 -10.61
C ALA A 399 11.38 -3.79 -9.38
N SER A 400 11.09 -5.08 -9.51
CA SER A 400 10.82 -5.97 -8.36
C SER A 400 12.07 -6.39 -7.58
N VAL A 401 11.93 -6.76 -6.30
CA VAL A 401 13.07 -7.28 -5.49
C VAL A 401 13.69 -8.55 -6.08
N GLN A 402 12.90 -9.36 -6.81
CA GLN A 402 13.35 -10.62 -7.39
C GLN A 402 14.17 -10.42 -8.69
N LYS A 403 13.99 -9.27 -9.38
CA LYS A 403 14.50 -9.08 -10.76
C LYS A 403 15.37 -7.85 -10.98
N ASP A 404 15.08 -6.72 -10.33
CA ASP A 404 15.84 -5.50 -10.59
C ASP A 404 17.09 -5.38 -9.71
N LYS A 405 18.24 -5.24 -10.38
CA LYS A 405 19.56 -5.09 -9.74
C LYS A 405 19.66 -3.86 -8.83
N TYR A 406 18.96 -2.75 -9.12
CA TYR A 406 18.96 -1.57 -8.25
C TYR A 406 18.02 -1.72 -7.04
N ARG A 407 17.05 -2.63 -7.10
CA ARG A 407 16.17 -2.99 -5.98
C ARG A 407 16.88 -3.91 -4.99
N ILE A 408 17.39 -5.03 -5.49
CA ILE A 408 18.04 -6.04 -4.66
C ILE A 408 19.38 -5.56 -4.09
N ALA A 409 20.02 -4.55 -4.71
CA ALA A 409 21.17 -3.85 -4.15
C ALA A 409 20.84 -2.91 -2.97
N GLN A 410 19.55 -2.67 -2.68
CA GLN A 410 19.09 -1.92 -1.50
C GLN A 410 18.60 -2.82 -0.36
N LEU A 411 18.62 -4.16 -0.53
CA LEU A 411 18.46 -5.12 0.56
C LEU A 411 19.82 -5.50 1.15
N ASP A 412 19.82 -5.80 2.45
CA ASP A 412 20.99 -6.28 3.20
C ASP A 412 21.28 -7.74 2.83
N GLU A 413 20.27 -8.61 2.96
CA GLU A 413 20.29 -9.98 2.43
C GLU A 413 19.39 -10.08 1.18
N ARG A 414 19.90 -10.76 0.16
CA ARG A 414 19.31 -10.92 -1.16
C ARG A 414 18.67 -12.30 -1.36
N GLU A 415 19.10 -13.29 -0.58
CA GLU A 415 18.58 -14.66 -0.63
C GLU A 415 17.45 -14.86 0.39
N PHE A 416 16.35 -14.09 0.21
CA PHE A 416 15.21 -14.05 1.13
C PHE A 416 14.20 -15.19 0.93
N LYS A 417 13.49 -15.53 2.02
CA LYS A 417 12.61 -16.73 2.11
C LYS A 417 11.11 -16.40 2.09
N LEU A 418 10.78 -15.20 2.56
CA LEU A 418 9.42 -14.66 2.60
C LEU A 418 9.37 -13.45 1.68
N ASP A 419 8.41 -13.39 0.76
CA ASP A 419 8.18 -12.21 -0.08
C ASP A 419 6.83 -11.60 0.24
N PHE A 420 6.78 -10.30 0.50
CA PHE A 420 5.52 -9.61 0.72
C PHE A 420 5.24 -8.68 -0.46
N LEU A 421 4.34 -9.11 -1.35
CA LEU A 421 3.78 -8.26 -2.38
C LEU A 421 2.64 -7.45 -1.81
N ILE A 422 2.79 -6.15 -1.88
CA ILE A 422 1.82 -5.26 -1.28
C ILE A 422 1.67 -4.12 -2.30
N SER A 423 0.63 -4.22 -3.14
CA SER A 423 0.58 -3.58 -4.46
C SER A 423 -0.69 -2.88 -4.99
N ALA A 424 -0.61 -1.58 -5.28
CA ALA A 424 -1.57 -0.87 -6.13
C ALA A 424 -1.57 -1.36 -7.59
N GLY A 425 -2.41 -2.36 -7.87
CA GLY A 425 -2.68 -2.91 -9.21
C GLY A 425 -2.35 -4.39 -9.42
N MET A 426 -1.59 -5.03 -8.52
CA MET A 426 -0.69 -6.12 -8.94
C MET A 426 -0.85 -7.41 -8.13
N SER A 427 -1.54 -8.40 -8.68
CA SER A 427 -1.59 -9.77 -8.17
C SER A 427 -0.22 -10.42 -8.01
N LEU A 428 -0.13 -11.46 -7.16
CA LEU A 428 0.98 -12.41 -7.21
C LEU A 428 1.05 -13.09 -8.59
N SER A 429 2.27 -13.29 -9.08
CA SER A 429 2.55 -14.00 -10.33
C SER A 429 3.75 -14.92 -10.18
N THR A 430 3.59 -16.21 -10.52
CA THR A 430 4.69 -17.19 -10.56
C THR A 430 5.83 -16.77 -11.49
N SER A 431 5.53 -15.97 -12.53
CA SER A 431 6.54 -15.44 -13.44
C SER A 431 7.49 -14.42 -12.81
N ASN A 432 7.18 -13.88 -11.63
CA ASN A 432 8.10 -13.03 -10.86
C ASN A 432 9.07 -13.81 -9.97
N TYR A 433 8.70 -15.03 -9.58
CA TYR A 433 9.52 -15.89 -8.74
C TYR A 433 10.37 -16.91 -9.51
N ALA A 434 10.29 -16.89 -10.86
CA ALA A 434 10.91 -17.86 -11.75
C ALA A 434 12.43 -18.04 -11.56
N ASP A 435 13.14 -17.01 -11.11
CA ASP A 435 14.61 -17.02 -10.95
C ASP A 435 15.06 -16.92 -9.47
N THR A 436 14.12 -17.01 -8.52
CA THR A 436 14.37 -16.90 -7.07
C THR A 436 13.96 -18.17 -6.32
N PRO A 437 14.75 -19.26 -6.39
CA PRO A 437 14.44 -20.56 -5.78
C PRO A 437 14.54 -20.58 -4.24
N TYR A 438 14.79 -19.44 -3.61
CA TYR A 438 14.98 -19.27 -2.17
C TYR A 438 13.68 -18.88 -1.44
N ILE A 439 12.76 -18.23 -2.16
CA ILE A 439 11.48 -17.78 -1.62
C ILE A 439 10.57 -18.99 -1.48
N GLN A 440 10.22 -19.32 -0.24
CA GLN A 440 9.35 -20.44 0.12
C GLN A 440 7.89 -20.02 0.19
N TYR A 441 7.64 -18.74 0.48
CA TYR A 441 6.29 -18.19 0.63
C TYR A 441 6.20 -16.76 0.08
N ALA A 442 5.09 -16.47 -0.61
CA ALA A 442 4.74 -15.14 -1.07
C ALA A 442 3.38 -14.73 -0.50
N MET A 443 3.29 -13.54 0.09
CA MET A 443 2.12 -13.03 0.82
C MET A 443 1.61 -11.74 0.20
N HIS A 444 0.30 -11.53 0.27
CA HIS A 444 -0.39 -10.45 -0.42
C HIS A 444 -1.40 -9.71 0.50
N THR A 445 -1.68 -8.42 0.25
CA THR A 445 -2.66 -7.65 1.06
C THR A 445 -3.34 -6.50 0.30
N GLU A 446 -4.64 -6.62 -0.01
CA GLU A 446 -5.41 -5.74 -0.91
C GLU A 446 -6.04 -4.47 -0.29
N GLY A 447 -6.06 -3.37 -1.07
CA GLY A 447 -6.68 -2.06 -0.77
C GLY A 447 -7.82 -1.59 -1.70
N ILE A 448 -7.98 -2.11 -2.91
CA ILE A 448 -9.16 -1.96 -3.78
C ILE A 448 -10.10 -3.16 -3.57
N GLY A 449 -11.06 -3.03 -2.66
CA GLY A 449 -12.03 -4.09 -2.34
C GLY A 449 -11.73 -4.87 -1.06
N GLY A 450 -10.46 -5.02 -0.70
CA GLY A 450 -10.01 -5.54 0.60
C GLY A 450 -10.14 -7.06 0.79
N TRP A 451 -9.08 -7.79 0.44
CA TRP A 451 -8.89 -9.24 0.69
C TRP A 451 -7.37 -9.52 0.88
N ALA A 452 -6.92 -10.79 0.94
CA ALA A 452 -5.51 -11.17 0.98
C ALA A 452 -5.31 -12.65 0.57
N GLU A 453 -4.11 -12.99 0.06
CA GLU A 453 -3.66 -14.38 -0.16
C GLU A 453 -2.26 -14.64 0.40
N ALA A 454 -1.94 -15.91 0.60
CA ALA A 454 -0.59 -16.39 0.83
C ALA A 454 -0.37 -17.67 0.00
N TRP A 455 0.74 -17.74 -0.74
CA TRP A 455 1.15 -18.89 -1.53
C TRP A 455 2.34 -19.57 -0.87
N LYS A 456 2.35 -20.90 -0.86
CA LYS A 456 3.59 -21.68 -0.75
C LYS A 456 4.17 -21.83 -2.16
N LEU A 457 5.44 -21.48 -2.33
CA LEU A 457 6.15 -21.64 -3.60
C LEU A 457 6.88 -22.99 -3.62
N THR A 458 6.72 -23.74 -4.70
CA THR A 458 7.35 -25.04 -4.90
C THR A 458 8.30 -24.96 -6.10
N TYR A 459 9.60 -25.07 -5.84
CA TYR A 459 10.64 -25.08 -6.88
C TYR A 459 11.04 -26.50 -7.27
N THR A 460 10.88 -26.84 -8.55
CA THR A 460 11.39 -28.09 -9.14
C THR A 460 12.71 -27.81 -9.87
N LYS A 461 13.79 -28.47 -9.45
CA LYS A 461 15.11 -28.35 -10.08
C LYS A 461 15.13 -29.00 -11.48
N ALA A 462 15.82 -28.38 -12.42
CA ALA A 462 16.07 -28.93 -13.76
C ALA A 462 16.65 -30.35 -13.72
N GLN A 463 16.22 -31.22 -14.63
CA GLN A 463 16.62 -32.63 -14.73
C GLN A 463 16.93 -33.02 -16.17
N GLY A 464 18.22 -33.18 -16.49
CA GLY A 464 18.67 -33.43 -17.86
C GLY A 464 18.24 -32.28 -18.79
N ASN A 465 17.44 -32.61 -19.81
CA ASN A 465 16.90 -31.61 -20.75
C ASN A 465 15.58 -30.96 -20.28
N ARG A 466 15.06 -31.31 -19.08
CA ARG A 466 13.89 -30.63 -18.51
C ARG A 466 14.32 -29.37 -17.76
N PRO A 467 13.80 -28.18 -18.09
CA PRO A 467 14.07 -26.98 -17.31
C PRO A 467 13.54 -27.11 -15.88
N GLY A 468 14.00 -26.24 -15.00
CA GLY A 468 13.37 -26.09 -13.68
C GLY A 468 12.01 -25.41 -13.82
N THR A 469 11.12 -25.61 -12.86
CA THR A 469 9.81 -24.93 -12.85
C THR A 469 9.43 -24.47 -11.45
N ILE A 470 8.77 -23.32 -11.34
CA ILE A 470 8.13 -22.88 -10.11
C ILE A 470 6.61 -22.92 -10.21
N SER A 471 5.94 -23.29 -9.12
CA SER A 471 4.49 -23.18 -8.92
C SER A 471 4.17 -22.50 -7.58
N GLY A 472 2.97 -21.94 -7.46
CA GLY A 472 2.46 -21.34 -6.22
C GLY A 472 1.14 -21.99 -5.81
N ASP A 473 1.09 -22.53 -4.60
CA ASP A 473 -0.07 -23.21 -4.03
C ASP A 473 -0.72 -22.33 -2.95
N ASN A 474 -2.01 -22.01 -3.13
CA ASN A 474 -2.77 -21.15 -2.22
C ASN A 474 -2.97 -21.79 -0.84
N LEU A 475 -2.63 -21.05 0.23
CA LEU A 475 -2.74 -21.49 1.61
C LEU A 475 -4.07 -21.08 2.24
N ALA A 476 -4.72 -22.01 2.93
CA ALA A 476 -5.87 -21.70 3.76
C ALA A 476 -5.44 -20.86 4.99
N PRO A 477 -6.14 -19.76 5.32
CA PRO A 477 -6.00 -19.12 6.62
C PRO A 477 -6.36 -20.08 7.78
N LEU A 478 -5.89 -19.78 8.98
CA LEU A 478 -6.33 -20.43 10.21
C LEU A 478 -7.86 -20.29 10.35
N ASP A 479 -8.49 -21.35 10.85
CA ASP A 479 -9.95 -21.56 10.96
C ASP A 479 -10.76 -21.54 9.65
N ALA A 480 -10.15 -21.27 8.48
CA ALA A 480 -10.85 -21.34 7.20
C ALA A 480 -11.15 -22.79 6.77
N ASP A 481 -12.23 -22.99 5.99
CA ASP A 481 -12.52 -24.32 5.43
C ASP A 481 -11.59 -24.67 4.25
N SER A 482 -11.10 -23.66 3.53
CA SER A 482 -10.12 -23.77 2.45
C SER A 482 -9.52 -22.40 2.12
N ALA A 483 -8.55 -22.35 1.20
CA ALA A 483 -8.06 -21.08 0.66
C ALA A 483 -9.10 -20.33 -0.19
N GLN A 484 -10.18 -21.01 -0.61
CA GLN A 484 -11.27 -20.44 -1.40
C GLN A 484 -12.51 -20.09 -0.57
N ASP A 485 -12.60 -20.57 0.67
CA ASP A 485 -13.63 -20.19 1.66
C ASP A 485 -12.96 -19.76 2.97
N THR A 486 -12.44 -18.53 2.94
CA THR A 486 -11.73 -17.85 4.03
C THR A 486 -12.65 -17.41 5.18
N LYS A 487 -13.97 -17.50 5.00
CA LYS A 487 -14.97 -16.76 5.78
C LYS A 487 -15.00 -17.08 7.28
N LYS A 488 -14.58 -18.29 7.66
CA LYS A 488 -14.43 -18.70 9.08
C LYS A 488 -13.12 -18.21 9.71
N GLY A 489 -12.08 -18.02 8.91
CA GLY A 489 -10.80 -17.46 9.34
C GLY A 489 -10.90 -15.96 9.63
N GLU A 490 -11.74 -15.24 8.88
CA GLU A 490 -11.94 -13.79 9.00
C GLU A 490 -12.19 -13.33 10.45
N ILE A 491 -11.34 -12.42 10.91
CA ILE A 491 -11.44 -11.77 12.21
C ILE A 491 -12.01 -10.38 12.01
N ALA A 492 -13.28 -10.17 12.37
CA ALA A 492 -13.96 -8.89 12.21
C ALA A 492 -13.37 -7.81 13.12
N ILE A 493 -13.28 -6.59 12.60
CA ILE A 493 -12.73 -5.42 13.30
C ILE A 493 -13.88 -4.51 13.71
N ASP A 494 -13.90 -4.07 14.96
CA ASP A 494 -14.89 -3.12 15.45
C ASP A 494 -14.47 -1.69 15.17
N GLN A 495 -15.04 -1.07 14.13
CA GLN A 495 -14.85 0.35 13.82
C GLN A 495 -15.87 1.30 14.47
N THR A 496 -16.65 0.86 15.47
CA THR A 496 -17.70 1.68 16.10
C THR A 496 -17.19 2.57 17.23
N ASP A 497 -17.97 3.59 17.58
CA ASP A 497 -17.71 4.44 18.75
C ASP A 497 -17.94 3.71 20.08
N ALA A 498 -18.58 2.53 20.04
CA ALA A 498 -18.88 1.68 21.19
C ALA A 498 -17.80 0.61 21.47
N PHE A 499 -16.68 0.62 20.72
CA PHE A 499 -15.59 -0.33 20.88
C PHE A 499 -14.99 -0.28 22.29
N VAL A 500 -15.11 -1.40 23.00
CA VAL A 500 -14.49 -1.63 24.30
C VAL A 500 -13.16 -2.37 24.06
N THR A 501 -12.03 -1.74 24.40
CA THR A 501 -10.74 -2.43 24.44
C THR A 501 -10.71 -3.48 25.55
N PRO A 502 -9.95 -4.59 25.38
CA PRO A 502 -9.57 -5.45 26.50
C PRO A 502 -8.98 -4.63 27.65
N GLU A 503 -9.31 -4.99 28.89
CA GLU A 503 -8.93 -4.23 30.11
C GLU A 503 -7.41 -4.03 30.26
N ASP A 504 -6.62 -4.95 29.68
CA ASP A 504 -5.16 -4.95 29.74
C ASP A 504 -4.50 -4.29 28.50
N ALA A 505 -5.25 -3.85 27.48
CA ALA A 505 -4.70 -3.22 26.28
C ALA A 505 -4.24 -1.77 26.53
N ASP A 506 -3.03 -1.40 26.10
CA ASP A 506 -2.56 -0.02 26.22
C ASP A 506 -3.21 0.88 25.14
N THR A 507 -4.12 1.75 25.57
CA THR A 507 -4.78 2.75 24.74
C THR A 507 -4.10 4.12 24.79
N THR A 508 -3.00 4.28 25.53
CA THR A 508 -2.38 5.58 25.80
C THR A 508 -1.86 6.22 24.51
N GLY A 509 -2.50 7.32 24.09
CA GLY A 509 -2.16 8.03 22.86
C GLY A 509 -2.80 7.46 21.59
N ILE A 510 -3.67 6.45 21.69
CA ILE A 510 -4.52 6.00 20.59
C ILE A 510 -5.73 6.95 20.49
N PRO A 511 -5.98 7.61 19.34
CA PRO A 511 -7.08 8.54 19.19
C PRO A 511 -8.41 7.79 18.99
N ASN A 512 -9.51 8.52 19.21
CA ASN A 512 -10.84 8.05 18.79
C ASN A 512 -10.94 8.08 17.27
N ILE A 513 -11.69 7.12 16.71
CA ILE A 513 -12.13 7.18 15.32
C ILE A 513 -13.21 8.28 15.22
N LEU A 514 -13.00 9.27 14.35
CA LEU A 514 -13.89 10.43 14.17
C LEU A 514 -14.67 10.42 12.85
N ASP A 515 -14.44 9.43 12.00
CA ASP A 515 -15.10 9.22 10.71
C ASP A 515 -15.68 7.82 10.61
N LYS A 516 -16.76 7.66 9.84
CA LYS A 516 -17.35 6.36 9.55
C LYS A 516 -16.41 5.49 8.70
N MET A 517 -15.75 4.52 9.32
CA MET A 517 -14.91 3.54 8.60
C MET A 517 -15.77 2.45 7.94
N LYS A 518 -15.19 1.77 6.96
CA LYS A 518 -15.66 0.51 6.40
C LYS A 518 -15.34 -0.65 7.35
N PRO A 519 -16.09 -1.75 7.28
CA PRO A 519 -15.60 -3.05 7.73
C PRO A 519 -14.24 -3.36 7.11
N GLY A 520 -13.33 -3.85 7.95
CA GLY A 520 -12.18 -4.65 7.55
C GLY A 520 -12.19 -5.95 8.33
N THR A 521 -11.41 -6.93 7.86
CA THR A 521 -11.16 -8.17 8.60
C THR A 521 -9.66 -8.48 8.60
N VAL A 522 -9.19 -9.27 9.56
CA VAL A 522 -7.83 -9.84 9.52
C VAL A 522 -7.93 -11.32 9.16
N LEU A 523 -7.07 -11.79 8.25
CA LEU A 523 -6.79 -13.21 8.06
C LEU A 523 -5.44 -13.56 8.70
N VAL A 524 -5.28 -14.79 9.16
CA VAL A 524 -4.03 -15.26 9.78
C VAL A 524 -3.60 -16.56 9.10
N TRP A 525 -2.32 -16.68 8.73
CA TRP A 525 -1.71 -17.91 8.23
C TRP A 525 -0.57 -18.36 9.14
N LYS A 526 -0.39 -19.68 9.22
CA LYS A 526 0.82 -20.33 9.77
C LYS A 526 1.70 -20.77 8.60
N LEU A 527 2.95 -20.30 8.57
CA LEU A 527 3.97 -20.72 7.62
C LEU A 527 5.02 -21.56 8.33
N ASP A 528 5.50 -22.60 7.67
CA ASP A 528 6.40 -23.62 8.22
C ASP A 528 7.71 -23.58 7.42
N VAL A 529 8.59 -22.64 7.78
CA VAL A 529 9.78 -22.23 7.01
C VAL A 529 10.99 -23.10 7.36
N ASP A 530 11.80 -23.43 6.35
CA ASP A 530 12.95 -24.35 6.39
C ASP A 530 12.61 -25.79 6.87
N GLN A 531 11.33 -26.14 6.96
CA GLN A 531 10.87 -27.47 7.33
C GLN A 531 11.18 -28.49 6.22
N PRO A 532 11.78 -29.66 6.54
CA PRO A 532 12.04 -30.70 5.55
C PRO A 532 10.73 -31.27 4.99
N ALA A 533 10.71 -31.58 3.69
CA ALA A 533 9.49 -31.96 2.98
C ALA A 533 8.82 -33.26 3.50
N ASP A 534 9.57 -34.12 4.18
CA ASP A 534 9.17 -35.48 4.54
C ASP A 534 8.45 -35.60 5.91
N GLU A 535 8.34 -34.53 6.71
CA GLU A 535 7.66 -34.57 8.03
C GLU A 535 6.22 -34.03 8.04
N VAL A 536 5.58 -33.86 6.87
CA VAL A 536 4.12 -33.60 6.78
C VAL A 536 3.30 -34.88 7.03
N VAL A 537 3.48 -35.48 8.21
CA VAL A 537 2.80 -36.71 8.62
C VAL A 537 1.36 -36.42 9.05
N ALA A 538 0.45 -36.54 8.07
CA ALA A 538 -0.94 -36.96 8.22
C ALA A 538 -1.67 -36.57 9.51
N ASN A 539 -1.91 -35.27 9.74
CA ASN A 539 -2.82 -34.77 10.79
C ASN A 539 -3.92 -33.87 10.21
N ASN A 540 -4.70 -34.42 9.28
CA ASN A 540 -6.06 -33.97 8.99
C ASN A 540 -6.99 -35.20 9.03
N PRO A 541 -8.00 -35.25 9.91
CA PRO A 541 -8.85 -36.44 10.05
C PRO A 541 -9.74 -36.59 8.81
N ILE A 542 -9.49 -37.63 8.01
CA ILE A 542 -10.29 -37.94 6.82
C ILE A 542 -11.74 -38.22 7.26
N PRO A 543 -12.75 -37.46 6.77
CA PRO A 543 -14.14 -37.75 7.09
C PRO A 543 -14.56 -39.07 6.44
N THR A 544 -14.77 -40.09 7.26
CA THR A 544 -15.08 -41.46 6.82
C THR A 544 -16.48 -41.57 6.21
N LYS A 545 -16.57 -41.28 4.91
CA LYS A 545 -17.73 -41.71 4.10
C LYS A 545 -17.88 -43.22 4.22
N LYS A 546 -18.93 -43.66 4.91
CA LYS A 546 -19.38 -45.07 4.87
C LYS A 546 -19.81 -45.40 3.46
N VAL A 547 -18.94 -46.04 2.69
CA VAL A 547 -19.36 -46.84 1.53
C VAL A 547 -19.99 -48.10 2.08
N ALA A 548 -21.31 -48.19 2.02
CA ALA A 548 -22.01 -49.44 2.24
C ALA A 548 -21.91 -50.27 0.95
N ASP A 549 -21.34 -51.47 1.03
CA ASP A 549 -21.36 -52.41 -0.07
C ASP A 549 -21.20 -53.85 0.41
N LYS A 550 -21.62 -54.79 -0.45
CA LYS A 550 -21.82 -56.23 -0.21
C LYS A 550 -23.04 -56.58 0.68
N ALA A 551 -23.80 -57.64 0.42
CA ALA A 551 -23.64 -58.66 -0.63
C ALA A 551 -24.96 -58.98 -1.34
N ILE A 552 -24.88 -59.26 -2.65
CA ILE A 552 -25.81 -60.16 -3.33
C ILE A 552 -25.05 -61.47 -3.57
N GLN A 553 -25.58 -62.57 -3.06
CA GLN A 553 -25.30 -63.92 -3.53
C GLN A 553 -26.64 -64.59 -3.83
N PHE A 554 -26.68 -65.43 -4.85
CA PHE A 554 -27.87 -66.14 -5.30
C PHE A 554 -27.67 -67.65 -5.11
N ILE A 555 -28.69 -68.32 -4.54
CA ILE A 555 -29.03 -69.75 -4.72
C ILE A 555 -27.96 -70.71 -4.10
N GLU A 556 -28.31 -71.71 -3.30
CA GLU A 556 -29.57 -72.48 -3.18
C GLU A 556 -30.43 -72.16 -1.93
#